data_AF-A0A4Z0J517-F1
#
_entry.id   AF-A0A4Z0J517-F1
#
_cell.length_a   1.000
_cell.length_b   1.000
_cell.length_c   1.000
_cell.angle_alpha   90.00
_cell.angle_beta   90.00
_cell.angle_gamma   90.00
#
_symmetry.space_group_name_H-M   'P 1'
#
loop_
_entity.id
_entity.type
_entity.pdbx_description
1 polymer ?
#
loop_
_entity_poly.entity_id
_entity_poly.type
_entity_poly.pdbx_seq_one_letter_code
_entity_poly.pdbx_strand_id
1 'polypeptide(L)'
;MKRVLDIEEALYTPISEKNRQLIDEFLEIRQAYRSVTRRIEDALQAPLDHYQQRRHFYLDVADLAHFRLNFFELVGHFLQKTVGLTYRLELWDRESHHKDSFSDLELTQAACREFSTGTAVETLEYAHLNFRLRRKFEIRGRHLYWEKSQFFVAGREVPLTDGLMQLQHELEACAPVLRGTVLKIKEFT
;
A
#
# COMPACT_ATOMS: atom_id res chain seq x y z
N MET A 1 -7.64 -23.92 39.43
CA MET A 1 -8.49 -23.35 38.34
C MET A 1 -8.67 -21.87 38.61
N LYS A 2 -8.04 -20.98 37.82
CA LYS A 2 -8.31 -19.53 37.90
C LYS A 2 -9.67 -19.29 37.26
N ARG A 3 -10.63 -18.77 38.03
CA ARG A 3 -11.87 -18.22 37.46
C ARG A 3 -11.47 -17.02 36.60
N VAL A 4 -11.75 -17.12 35.31
CA VAL A 4 -11.80 -15.94 34.44
C VAL A 4 -13.04 -15.19 34.89
N LEU A 5 -12.86 -14.02 35.51
CA LEU A 5 -13.96 -13.12 35.83
C LEU A 5 -14.66 -12.74 34.53
N ASP A 6 -15.98 -12.68 34.56
CA ASP A 6 -16.76 -12.14 33.45
C ASP A 6 -16.29 -10.71 33.18
N ILE A 7 -16.19 -10.30 31.91
CA ILE A 7 -15.58 -9.01 31.52
C ILE A 7 -16.26 -7.84 32.24
N GLU A 8 -17.56 -7.95 32.52
CA GLU A 8 -18.33 -6.97 33.26
C GLU A 8 -17.96 -6.88 34.74
N GLU A 9 -17.68 -8.00 35.42
CA GLU A 9 -17.25 -7.99 36.84
C GLU A 9 -15.83 -7.42 37.01
N ALA A 10 -14.96 -7.66 36.03
CA ALA A 10 -13.59 -7.13 36.03
C ALA A 10 -13.54 -5.59 35.98
N LEU A 11 -14.56 -4.93 35.41
CA LEU A 11 -14.67 -3.47 35.34
C LEU A 11 -15.06 -2.82 36.68
N TYR A 12 -15.63 -3.59 37.62
CA TYR A 12 -15.99 -3.12 38.96
C TYR A 12 -14.94 -3.45 40.03
N THR A 13 -13.89 -4.21 39.68
CA THR A 13 -12.76 -4.46 40.57
C THR A 13 -11.67 -3.39 40.42
N PRO A 14 -11.10 -2.87 41.53
CA PRO A 14 -9.98 -1.94 41.47
C PRO A 14 -8.80 -2.51 40.67
N ILE A 15 -8.23 -1.68 39.80
CA ILE A 15 -7.09 -2.05 38.96
C ILE A 15 -5.90 -2.44 39.86
N SER A 16 -5.36 -3.64 39.65
CA SER A 16 -4.18 -4.14 40.37
C SER A 16 -2.93 -3.30 40.07
N GLU A 17 -1.95 -3.30 40.98
CA GLU A 17 -0.72 -2.52 40.82
C GLU A 17 0.05 -2.89 39.54
N LYS A 18 0.12 -4.19 39.21
CA LYS A 18 0.72 -4.65 37.95
C LYS A 18 0.02 -4.08 36.72
N ASN A 19 -1.32 -3.99 36.75
CA ASN A 19 -2.08 -3.42 35.64
C ASN A 19 -1.94 -1.90 35.57
N ARG A 20 -1.78 -1.21 36.72
CA ARG A 20 -1.50 0.23 36.75
C ARG A 20 -0.16 0.54 36.08
N GLN A 21 0.89 -0.22 36.40
CA GLN A 21 2.19 -0.07 35.74
C GLN A 21 2.11 -0.25 34.22
N LEU A 22 1.39 -1.27 33.74
CA LEU A 22 1.16 -1.46 32.29
C LEU A 22 0.37 -0.31 31.66
N ILE A 23 -0.59 0.27 32.39
CA ILE A 23 -1.34 1.44 31.93
C ILE A 23 -0.43 2.67 31.88
N ASP A 24 0.42 2.89 32.88
CA ASP A 24 1.38 4.00 32.90
C ASP A 24 2.36 3.89 31.73
N GLU A 25 2.96 2.72 31.50
CA GLU A 25 3.81 2.45 30.34
C GLU A 25 3.07 2.73 29.01
N PHE A 26 1.82 2.28 28.89
CA PHE A 26 1.00 2.55 27.71
C PHE A 26 0.75 4.05 27.51
N LEU A 27 0.44 4.79 28.59
CA LEU A 27 0.18 6.23 28.52
C LEU A 27 1.44 7.01 28.11
N GLU A 28 2.60 6.63 28.62
CA GLU A 28 3.89 7.21 28.23
C GLU A 28 4.20 6.94 26.75
N ILE A 29 4.08 5.69 26.29
CA ILE A 29 4.28 5.32 24.88
C ILE A 29 3.29 6.09 23.99
N ARG A 30 2.02 6.20 24.39
CA ARG A 30 0.99 6.92 23.64
C ARG A 30 1.31 8.42 23.54
N GLN A 31 1.83 9.03 24.61
CA GLN A 31 2.24 10.43 24.60
C GLN A 31 3.47 10.64 23.71
N ALA A 32 4.46 9.76 23.80
CA ALA A 32 5.64 9.78 22.93
C ALA A 32 5.25 9.62 21.46
N TYR A 33 4.41 8.64 21.13
CA TYR A 33 3.86 8.42 19.80
C TYR A 33 3.16 9.67 19.26
N ARG A 34 2.23 10.27 20.03
CA ARG A 34 1.55 11.52 19.63
C ARG A 34 2.52 12.66 19.35
N SER A 35 3.57 12.78 20.16
CA SER A 35 4.57 13.84 20.02
C SER A 35 5.40 13.64 18.75
N VAL A 36 5.82 12.40 18.48
CA VAL A 36 6.55 12.04 17.26
C VAL A 36 5.67 12.23 16.02
N THR A 37 4.42 11.75 16.04
CA THR A 37 3.46 11.91 14.93
C THR A 37 3.27 13.38 14.61
N ARG A 38 2.96 14.24 15.59
CA ARG A 38 2.80 15.68 15.36
C ARG A 38 4.04 16.30 14.73
N ARG A 39 5.23 15.98 15.25
CA ARG A 39 6.49 16.51 14.70
C ARG A 39 6.68 16.13 13.23
N ILE A 40 6.32 14.90 12.86
CA ILE A 40 6.39 14.44 11.46
C ILE A 40 5.35 15.17 10.61
N GLU A 41 4.10 15.24 11.07
CA GLU A 41 3.01 15.91 10.36
C GLU A 41 3.27 17.41 10.16
N ASP A 42 3.85 18.08 11.16
CA ASP A 42 4.28 19.48 11.07
C ASP A 42 5.38 19.66 10.02
N ALA A 43 6.36 18.74 9.97
CA ALA A 43 7.43 18.78 8.97
C ALA A 43 6.91 18.48 7.56
N LEU A 44 5.92 17.61 7.43
CA LEU A 44 5.29 17.24 6.17
C LEU A 44 4.19 18.21 5.73
N GLN A 45 3.73 19.09 6.62
CA GLN A 45 2.62 20.04 6.41
C GLN A 45 1.28 19.35 6.09
N ALA A 46 1.13 18.07 6.45
CA ALA A 46 -0.11 17.30 6.28
C ALA A 46 -0.13 16.07 7.20
N PRO A 47 -1.32 15.54 7.55
CA PRO A 47 -1.46 14.33 8.35
C PRO A 47 -0.79 13.11 7.71
N LEU A 48 -0.19 12.22 8.51
CA LEU A 48 0.47 11.01 8.00
C LEU A 48 -0.51 10.10 7.26
N ASP A 49 -1.76 10.05 7.71
CA ASP A 49 -2.84 9.32 7.05
C ASP A 49 -3.04 9.75 5.59
N HIS A 50 -2.83 11.03 5.26
CA HIS A 50 -2.94 11.50 3.87
C HIS A 50 -1.86 10.89 2.97
N TYR A 51 -0.64 10.72 3.48
CA TYR A 51 0.46 10.08 2.76
C TYR A 51 0.19 8.59 2.57
N GLN A 52 -0.32 7.93 3.61
CA GLN A 52 -0.67 6.50 3.55
C GLN A 52 -1.84 6.25 2.59
N GLN A 53 -2.88 7.08 2.62
CA GLN A 53 -4.01 7.02 1.67
C GLN A 53 -3.59 7.28 0.22
N ARG A 54 -2.54 8.10 0.01
CA ARG A 54 -1.92 8.32 -1.31
C ARG A 54 -0.86 7.29 -1.65
N ARG A 55 -0.65 6.28 -0.80
CA ARG A 55 0.30 5.20 -1.02
C ARG A 55 1.73 5.72 -1.23
N HIS A 56 2.09 6.79 -0.52
CA HIS A 56 3.44 7.34 -0.55
C HIS A 56 4.44 6.53 0.28
N PHE A 57 3.95 5.64 1.15
CA PHE A 57 4.78 4.66 1.82
C PHE A 57 3.96 3.41 2.16
N TYR A 58 4.67 2.32 2.41
CA TYR A 58 4.12 1.07 2.95
C TYR A 58 4.98 0.62 4.14
N LEU A 59 4.35 -0.10 5.07
CA LEU A 59 5.06 -0.63 6.24
C LEU A 59 6.16 -1.59 5.81
N ASP A 60 5.90 -2.43 4.81
CA ASP A 60 6.87 -3.35 4.22
C ASP A 60 6.38 -3.85 2.85
N VAL A 61 7.11 -4.81 2.29
CA VAL A 61 6.74 -5.47 1.03
C VAL A 61 5.43 -6.24 1.17
N ALA A 62 5.14 -6.80 2.36
CA ALA A 62 3.91 -7.55 2.60
C ALA A 62 2.69 -6.62 2.58
N ASP A 63 2.78 -5.41 3.13
CA ASP A 63 1.73 -4.39 3.07
C ASP A 63 1.42 -3.97 1.62
N LEU A 64 2.46 -3.78 0.78
CA LEU A 64 2.28 -3.55 -0.65
C LEU A 64 1.64 -4.75 -1.36
N ALA A 65 2.11 -5.96 -1.07
CA ALA A 65 1.59 -7.18 -1.68
C ALA A 65 0.12 -7.43 -1.31
N HIS A 66 -0.26 -7.25 -0.05
CA HIS A 66 -1.65 -7.37 0.42
C HIS A 66 -2.55 -6.31 -0.22
N PHE A 67 -2.08 -5.07 -0.33
CA PHE A 67 -2.81 -4.03 -1.06
C PHE A 67 -3.12 -4.45 -2.50
N ARG A 68 -2.15 -5.08 -3.19
CA ARG A 68 -2.36 -5.55 -4.56
C ARG A 68 -3.19 -6.81 -4.67
N LEU A 69 -3.08 -7.75 -3.74
CA LEU A 69 -3.99 -8.88 -3.66
C LEU A 69 -5.44 -8.42 -3.54
N ASN A 70 -5.73 -7.49 -2.63
CA ASN A 70 -7.07 -6.91 -2.48
C ASN A 70 -7.54 -6.21 -3.77
N PHE A 71 -6.66 -5.49 -4.45
CA PHE A 71 -6.98 -4.88 -5.75
C PHE A 71 -7.35 -5.93 -6.80
N PHE A 72 -6.59 -7.02 -6.93
CA PHE A 72 -6.86 -8.08 -7.89
C PHE A 72 -8.12 -8.88 -7.58
N GLU A 73 -8.42 -9.08 -6.30
CA GLU A 73 -9.66 -9.71 -5.83
C GLU A 73 -10.91 -8.87 -6.14
N LEU A 74 -10.81 -7.54 -5.99
CA LEU A 74 -11.97 -6.66 -6.15
C LEU A 74 -12.21 -6.21 -7.60
N VAL A 75 -11.18 -5.72 -8.28
CA VAL A 75 -11.30 -5.03 -9.59
C VAL A 75 -10.32 -5.57 -10.62
N GLY A 76 -9.13 -5.97 -10.21
CA GLY A 76 -8.05 -6.35 -11.14
C GLY A 76 -8.41 -7.54 -12.03
N HIS A 77 -9.15 -8.54 -11.53
CA HIS A 77 -9.61 -9.66 -12.35
C HIS A 77 -10.60 -9.24 -13.47
N PHE A 78 -11.42 -8.22 -13.23
CA PHE A 78 -12.26 -7.64 -14.29
C PHE A 78 -11.38 -6.95 -15.34
N LEU A 79 -10.43 -6.11 -14.90
CA LEU A 79 -9.52 -5.39 -15.80
C LEU A 79 -8.59 -6.31 -16.59
N GLN A 80 -8.16 -7.43 -16.01
CA GLN A 80 -7.41 -8.50 -16.68
C GLN A 80 -8.18 -8.99 -17.92
N LYS A 81 -9.49 -9.23 -17.78
CA LYS A 81 -10.34 -9.72 -18.87
C LYS A 81 -10.71 -8.65 -19.88
N THR A 82 -10.95 -7.42 -19.44
CA THR A 82 -11.44 -6.34 -20.32
C THR A 82 -10.31 -5.67 -21.09
N VAL A 83 -9.22 -5.30 -20.41
CA VAL A 83 -8.15 -4.46 -20.98
C VAL A 83 -6.77 -5.11 -20.94
N GLY A 84 -6.72 -6.41 -20.61
CA GLY A 84 -5.46 -7.15 -20.57
C GLY A 84 -4.52 -6.61 -19.48
N LEU A 85 -5.07 -6.24 -18.32
CA LEU A 85 -4.24 -5.79 -17.20
C LEU A 85 -3.26 -6.89 -16.78
N THR A 86 -1.99 -6.56 -16.64
CA THR A 86 -0.98 -7.43 -16.04
C THR A 86 -0.19 -6.67 -14.97
N TYR A 87 0.42 -7.41 -14.06
CA TYR A 87 1.17 -6.87 -12.94
C TYR A 87 2.56 -7.48 -12.83
N ARG A 88 3.50 -6.65 -12.40
CA ARG A 88 4.83 -7.11 -12.00
C ARG A 88 5.35 -6.28 -10.84
N LEU A 89 5.82 -6.97 -9.80
CA LEU A 89 6.61 -6.42 -8.72
C LEU A 89 8.04 -6.92 -8.84
N GLU A 90 8.98 -6.01 -9.05
CA GLU A 90 10.41 -6.31 -9.05
C GLU A 90 11.02 -5.79 -7.76
N LEU A 91 11.73 -6.65 -7.02
CA LEU A 91 12.43 -6.31 -5.79
C LEU A 91 13.92 -6.47 -6.00
N TRP A 92 14.65 -5.37 -5.82
CA TRP A 92 16.09 -5.31 -6.04
C TRP A 92 16.75 -5.06 -4.69
N ASP A 93 17.38 -6.09 -4.14
CA ASP A 93 18.15 -5.99 -2.91
C ASP A 93 19.48 -5.30 -3.19
N ARG A 94 19.79 -4.28 -2.40
CA ARG A 94 21.05 -3.55 -2.54
C ARG A 94 22.23 -4.32 -1.93
N GLU A 95 22.00 -5.13 -0.91
CA GLU A 95 23.05 -5.86 -0.19
C GLU A 95 23.47 -7.11 -0.95
N SER A 96 22.51 -7.96 -1.35
CA SER A 96 22.80 -9.18 -2.09
C SER A 96 22.92 -8.98 -3.60
N HIS A 97 22.58 -7.80 -4.13
CA HIS A 97 22.43 -7.52 -5.56
C HIS A 97 21.44 -8.46 -6.27
N HIS A 98 20.62 -9.19 -5.51
CA HIS A 98 19.62 -10.08 -6.07
C HIS A 98 18.41 -9.30 -6.56
N LYS A 99 17.83 -9.80 -7.66
CA LYS A 99 16.60 -9.26 -8.22
C LYS A 99 15.58 -10.38 -8.30
N ASP A 100 14.50 -10.22 -7.53
CA ASP A 100 13.30 -11.03 -7.64
C ASP A 100 12.24 -10.31 -8.49
N SER A 101 11.40 -11.08 -9.17
CA SER A 101 10.27 -10.58 -9.96
C SER A 101 9.05 -11.45 -9.71
N PHE A 102 7.94 -10.83 -9.34
CA PHE A 102 6.69 -11.49 -8.99
C PHE A 102 5.55 -10.98 -9.87
N SER A 103 4.75 -11.88 -10.41
CA SER A 103 3.44 -11.59 -11.01
C SER A 103 2.37 -11.40 -9.93
N ASP A 104 1.13 -11.09 -10.33
CA ASP A 104 -0.03 -11.01 -9.43
C ASP A 104 -0.29 -12.34 -8.70
N LEU A 105 -0.07 -13.47 -9.37
CA LEU A 105 -0.23 -14.81 -8.80
C LEU A 105 0.85 -15.15 -7.76
N GLU A 106 1.96 -14.42 -7.75
CA GLU A 106 3.12 -14.68 -6.90
C GLU A 106 3.26 -13.65 -5.76
N LEU A 107 2.27 -12.76 -5.60
CA LEU A 107 2.27 -11.72 -4.56
C LEU A 107 2.38 -12.29 -3.14
N THR A 108 1.78 -13.45 -2.86
CA THR A 108 1.92 -14.13 -1.56
C THR A 108 3.37 -14.55 -1.30
N GLN A 109 4.13 -14.90 -2.33
CA GLN A 109 5.55 -15.23 -2.19
C GLN A 109 6.38 -13.96 -1.95
N ALA A 110 6.03 -12.86 -2.62
CA ALA A 110 6.66 -11.55 -2.39
C ALA A 110 6.46 -11.08 -0.93
N ALA A 111 5.27 -11.30 -0.36
CA ALA A 111 4.95 -10.94 1.03
C ALA A 111 5.83 -11.66 2.07
N CYS A 112 6.34 -12.84 1.75
CA CYS A 112 7.24 -13.60 2.62
C CYS A 112 8.71 -13.17 2.52
N ARG A 113 9.04 -12.24 1.62
CA ARG A 113 10.42 -11.79 1.44
C ARG A 113 10.77 -10.67 2.43
N GLU A 114 11.90 -10.83 3.10
CA GLU A 114 12.47 -9.79 3.94
C GLU A 114 13.52 -9.00 3.17
N PHE A 115 13.30 -7.70 2.98
CA PHE A 115 14.28 -6.78 2.40
C PHE A 115 14.50 -5.61 3.35
N SER A 116 15.74 -5.36 3.76
CA SER A 116 16.12 -4.23 4.63
C SER A 116 16.37 -2.96 3.83
N THR A 117 17.07 -3.08 2.70
CA THR A 117 17.52 -1.98 1.85
C THR A 117 17.44 -2.35 0.37
N GLY A 118 17.01 -1.43 -0.50
CA GLY A 118 16.84 -1.77 -1.90
C GLY A 118 15.88 -0.87 -2.67
N THR A 119 15.34 -1.42 -3.75
CA THR A 119 14.34 -0.76 -4.59
C THR A 119 13.22 -1.74 -4.91
N ALA A 120 11.97 -1.29 -4.76
CA ALA A 120 10.82 -1.98 -5.33
C ALA A 120 10.33 -1.22 -6.55
N VAL A 121 10.03 -1.94 -7.62
CA VAL A 121 9.42 -1.40 -8.84
C VAL A 121 8.14 -2.16 -9.11
N GLU A 122 7.04 -1.44 -9.07
CA GLU A 122 5.74 -1.96 -9.43
C GLU A 122 5.38 -1.50 -10.84
N THR A 123 4.85 -2.42 -11.65
CA THR A 123 4.38 -2.14 -13.01
C THR A 123 2.98 -2.72 -13.19
N LEU A 124 2.04 -1.87 -13.60
CA LEU A 124 0.71 -2.23 -14.10
C LEU A 124 0.70 -1.95 -15.61
N GLU A 125 0.39 -2.96 -16.42
CA GLU A 125 0.35 -2.83 -17.88
C GLU A 125 -1.05 -3.16 -18.39
N TYR A 126 -1.69 -2.21 -19.06
CA TYR A 126 -3.02 -2.32 -19.65
C TYR A 126 -2.84 -2.63 -21.14
N ALA A 127 -2.58 -3.91 -21.46
CA ALA A 127 -2.05 -4.32 -22.75
C ALA A 127 -2.94 -3.89 -23.93
N HIS A 128 -4.27 -4.00 -23.80
CA HIS A 128 -5.20 -3.66 -24.89
C HIS A 128 -5.28 -2.14 -25.14
N LEU A 129 -4.96 -1.32 -24.14
CA LEU A 129 -4.92 0.14 -24.25
C LEU A 129 -3.52 0.66 -24.58
N ASN A 130 -2.50 -0.20 -24.56
CA ASN A 130 -1.09 0.16 -24.72
C ASN A 130 -0.65 1.21 -23.68
N PHE A 131 -1.19 1.10 -22.46
CA PHE A 131 -0.85 1.97 -21.33
C PHE A 131 -0.03 1.18 -20.30
N ARG A 132 0.89 1.88 -19.62
CA ARG A 132 1.69 1.30 -18.54
C ARG A 132 1.93 2.30 -17.44
N LEU A 133 1.60 1.93 -16.21
CA LEU A 133 1.92 2.67 -15.00
C LEU A 133 3.08 1.98 -14.29
N ARG A 134 4.10 2.74 -13.93
CA ARG A 134 5.25 2.25 -13.18
C ARG A 134 5.46 3.09 -11.92
N ARG A 135 5.56 2.44 -10.76
CA ARG A 135 5.81 3.08 -9.47
C ARG A 135 7.11 2.57 -8.89
N LYS A 136 7.99 3.48 -8.47
CA LYS A 136 9.27 3.16 -7.85
C LYS A 136 9.24 3.53 -6.37
N PHE A 137 9.72 2.61 -5.55
CA PHE A 137 9.87 2.80 -4.12
C PHE A 137 11.30 2.52 -3.70
N GLU A 138 11.82 3.33 -2.79
CA GLU A 138 13.04 3.05 -2.06
C GLU A 138 12.72 2.22 -0.81
N ILE A 139 13.48 1.15 -0.58
CA ILE A 139 13.34 0.34 0.63
C ILE A 139 14.41 0.81 1.63
N ARG A 140 13.97 1.27 2.82
CA ARG A 140 14.85 1.66 3.93
C ARG A 140 14.31 1.14 5.25
N GLY A 141 15.09 0.29 5.93
CA GLY A 141 14.70 -0.29 7.21
C GLY A 141 13.42 -1.12 7.08
N ARG A 142 13.29 -1.88 5.98
CA ARG A 142 12.10 -2.66 5.57
C ARG A 142 10.90 -1.86 5.07
N HIS A 143 10.82 -0.56 5.37
CA HIS A 143 9.74 0.30 4.88
C HIS A 143 9.95 0.73 3.42
N LEU A 144 8.86 0.86 2.67
CA LEU A 144 8.89 1.32 1.29
C LEU A 144 8.47 2.79 1.25
N TYR A 145 9.27 3.63 0.60
CA TYR A 145 8.99 5.05 0.40
C TYR A 145 8.87 5.33 -1.09
N TRP A 146 7.77 5.92 -1.51
CA TRP A 146 7.55 6.29 -2.90
C TRP A 146 8.57 7.31 -3.36
N GLU A 147 9.26 7.01 -4.47
CA GLU A 147 10.18 7.94 -5.12
C GLU A 147 9.53 8.65 -6.30
N LYS A 148 8.90 7.88 -7.20
CA LYS A 148 8.28 8.41 -8.40
C LYS A 148 7.26 7.47 -9.02
N SER A 149 6.36 8.05 -9.81
CA SER A 149 5.43 7.35 -10.68
C SER A 149 5.59 7.84 -12.11
N GLN A 150 5.56 6.93 -13.07
CA GLN A 150 5.71 7.20 -14.49
C GLN A 150 4.55 6.55 -15.23
N PHE A 151 3.93 7.28 -16.14
CA PHE A 151 2.85 6.76 -16.98
C PHE A 151 3.30 6.76 -18.43
N PHE A 152 3.03 5.68 -19.15
CA PHE A 152 3.39 5.52 -20.54
C PHE A 152 2.14 5.27 -21.39
N VAL A 153 2.06 5.93 -22.53
CA VAL A 153 1.03 5.75 -23.56
C VAL A 153 1.75 5.41 -24.86
N ALA A 154 1.45 4.23 -25.42
CA ALA A 154 2.13 3.72 -26.62
C ALA A 154 3.67 3.77 -26.52
N GLY A 155 4.19 3.40 -25.35
CA GLY A 155 5.62 3.38 -25.04
C GLY A 155 6.26 4.74 -24.75
N ARG A 156 5.53 5.85 -24.84
CA ARG A 156 6.04 7.20 -24.53
C ARG A 156 5.61 7.64 -23.14
N GLU A 157 6.55 8.16 -22.37
CA GLU A 157 6.23 8.74 -21.06
C GLU A 157 5.40 10.02 -21.24
N VAL A 158 4.31 10.11 -20.48
CA VAL A 158 3.42 11.27 -20.44
C VAL A 158 3.29 11.76 -18.99
N PRO A 159 2.86 13.01 -18.75
CA PRO A 159 2.55 13.46 -17.41
C PRO A 159 1.57 12.51 -16.72
N LEU A 160 1.84 12.16 -15.46
CA LEU A 160 1.08 11.15 -14.73
C LEU A 160 -0.43 11.45 -14.72
N THR A 161 -0.80 12.70 -14.44
CA THR A 161 -2.21 13.11 -14.39
C THR A 161 -2.90 12.92 -15.74
N ASP A 162 -2.26 13.31 -16.83
CA ASP A 162 -2.81 13.18 -18.19
C ASP A 162 -3.00 11.70 -18.55
N GLY A 163 -1.99 10.88 -18.27
CA GLY A 163 -2.06 9.43 -18.48
C GLY A 163 -3.17 8.75 -17.67
N LEU A 164 -3.35 9.15 -16.41
CA LEU A 164 -4.43 8.63 -15.56
C LEU A 164 -5.81 9.08 -16.00
N MET A 165 -5.96 10.32 -16.45
CA MET A 165 -7.21 10.81 -17.03
C MET A 165 -7.56 10.06 -18.32
N GLN A 166 -6.57 9.80 -19.16
CA GLN A 166 -6.75 9.02 -20.39
C GLN A 166 -7.14 7.58 -20.07
N LEU A 167 -6.45 6.93 -19.12
CA LEU A 167 -6.81 5.60 -18.64
C LEU A 167 -8.26 5.55 -18.15
N GLN A 168 -8.67 6.50 -17.30
CA GLN A 168 -10.03 6.55 -16.80
C GLN A 168 -11.04 6.68 -17.95
N HIS A 169 -10.79 7.58 -18.91
CA HIS A 169 -11.68 7.78 -20.05
C HIS A 169 -11.86 6.51 -20.89
N GLU A 170 -10.77 5.80 -21.19
CA GLU A 170 -10.81 4.56 -21.96
C GLU A 170 -11.51 3.43 -21.18
N LEU A 171 -11.27 3.32 -19.86
CA LEU A 171 -11.96 2.34 -19.02
C LEU A 171 -13.47 2.57 -18.96
N GLU A 172 -13.91 3.84 -18.85
CA GLU A 172 -15.33 4.23 -18.88
C GLU A 172 -15.99 3.98 -20.25
N ALA A 173 -15.19 3.98 -21.33
CA ALA A 173 -15.66 3.63 -22.67
C ALA A 173 -15.80 2.11 -22.85
N CYS A 174 -14.82 1.34 -22.39
CA CYS A 174 -14.79 -0.12 -22.56
C CYS A 174 -15.71 -0.88 -21.60
N ALA A 175 -16.08 -0.28 -20.46
CA ALA A 175 -16.94 -0.92 -19.47
C ALA A 175 -18.03 0.05 -18.98
N PRO A 176 -19.23 0.01 -19.56
CA PRO A 176 -20.36 0.82 -19.10
C PRO A 176 -20.73 0.54 -17.63
N VAL A 177 -20.43 -0.67 -17.13
CA VAL A 177 -20.58 -1.01 -15.70
C VAL A 177 -19.67 -0.16 -14.82
N LEU A 178 -18.54 0.34 -15.34
CA LEU A 178 -17.67 1.27 -14.62
C LEU A 178 -18.20 2.72 -14.65
N ARG A 179 -19.09 3.08 -15.58
CA ARG A 179 -19.69 4.42 -15.64
C ARG A 179 -20.55 4.64 -14.40
N GLY A 180 -20.11 5.53 -13.53
CA GLY A 180 -20.79 5.84 -12.27
C GLY A 180 -20.49 4.87 -11.13
N THR A 181 -19.58 3.89 -11.30
CA THR A 181 -19.02 3.17 -10.13
C THR A 181 -18.09 4.05 -9.33
N VAL A 182 -17.97 3.75 -8.04
CA VAL A 182 -17.16 4.47 -7.04
C VAL A 182 -15.64 4.33 -7.28
N LEU A 183 -15.23 3.58 -8.30
CA LEU A 183 -13.82 3.32 -8.63
C LEU A 183 -13.16 4.60 -9.16
N LYS A 184 -12.55 5.37 -8.25
CA LYS A 184 -11.82 6.60 -8.57
C LYS A 184 -10.42 6.27 -9.11
N ILE A 185 -9.79 7.22 -9.80
CA ILE A 185 -8.39 7.15 -10.29
C ILE A 185 -7.42 6.47 -9.30
N LYS A 186 -7.57 6.73 -7.99
CA LYS A 186 -6.75 6.15 -6.92
C LYS A 186 -6.80 4.62 -6.84
N GLU A 187 -7.89 4.02 -7.28
CA GLU A 187 -8.08 2.57 -7.25
C GLU A 187 -7.43 1.86 -8.45
N PHE A 188 -7.08 2.61 -9.50
CA PHE A 188 -6.34 2.11 -10.66
C PHE A 188 -4.83 2.34 -10.57
N THR A 189 -4.35 2.91 -9.45
CA THR A 189 -2.94 3.25 -9.21
C THR A 189 -2.31 2.46 -8.10
#